data_AF-A0A377ZK11-F1
#
_entry.id   AF-A0A377ZK11-F1
#
_cell.length_a   1.000
_cell.length_b   1.000
_cell.length_c   1.000
_cell.angle_alpha   90.00
_cell.angle_beta   90.00
_cell.angle_gamma   90.00
#
_symmetry.space_group_name_H-M   'P 1'
#
loop_
_entity.id
_entity.type
_entity.pdbx_description
1 polymer ?
#
loop_
_entity_poly.entity_id
_entity_poly.type
_entity_poly.pdbx_seq_one_letter_code
_entity_poly.pdbx_strand_id
1 'polypeptide(L)'
;MKSRAAVAFGPGQPLKIVEIDVAPPKKGEVLVKITHTGVCHTDAFTLSGDDPEGVFPAVLGHEGGGIVVEVGEGVTSLKPGDHVIPLYTAECGECKFCKSGKNQPLSGGACHPG
;
A
#
# COMPACT_ATOMS: atom_id res chain seq x y z
N MET A 1 15.29 0.50 7.03
CA MET A 1 15.77 -0.53 6.09
C MET A 1 16.15 0.13 4.78
N LYS A 2 17.38 -0.08 4.27
CA LYS A 2 17.71 0.27 2.89
C LYS A 2 17.01 -0.68 1.92
N SER A 3 16.35 -0.16 0.90
CA SER A 3 15.65 -0.95 -0.10
C SER A 3 15.77 -0.33 -1.49
N ARG A 4 15.79 -1.16 -2.52
CA ARG A 4 15.69 -0.70 -3.91
C ARG A 4 14.21 -0.48 -4.25
N ALA A 5 13.89 0.68 -4.82
CA ALA A 5 12.54 1.02 -5.25
C ALA A 5 12.55 1.68 -6.64
N ALA A 6 11.48 1.49 -7.40
CA ALA A 6 11.20 2.27 -8.60
C ALA A 6 10.45 3.54 -8.20
N VAL A 7 11.09 4.70 -8.31
CA VAL A 7 10.53 5.98 -7.89
C VAL A 7 10.12 6.80 -9.12
N ALA A 8 8.88 7.26 -9.13
CA ALA A 8 8.40 8.30 -10.02
C ALA A 8 8.76 9.66 -9.42
N PHE A 9 9.70 10.38 -10.04
CA PHE A 9 10.13 11.69 -9.56
C PHE A 9 9.23 12.84 -10.05
N GLY A 10 8.43 12.60 -11.09
CA GLY A 10 7.47 13.55 -11.62
C GLY A 10 6.59 12.89 -12.69
N PRO A 11 5.50 13.56 -13.10
CA PRO A 11 4.55 13.02 -14.06
C PRO A 11 5.19 12.81 -15.43
N GLY A 12 4.82 11.72 -16.10
CA GLY A 12 5.29 11.33 -17.44
C GLY A 12 6.78 10.96 -17.53
N GLN A 13 7.53 11.00 -16.42
CA GLN A 13 8.95 10.66 -16.42
C GLN A 13 9.17 9.14 -16.27
N PRO A 14 10.23 8.59 -16.88
CA PRO A 14 10.62 7.20 -16.60
C PRO A 14 10.89 6.99 -15.11
N LEU A 15 10.43 5.86 -14.59
CA LEU A 15 10.75 5.43 -13.23
C LEU A 15 12.27 5.25 -13.08
N LYS A 16 12.82 5.71 -11.96
CA LYS A 16 14.24 5.52 -11.64
C LYS A 16 14.37 4.52 -10.51
N ILE A 17 15.24 3.53 -10.70
CA ILE A 17 15.59 2.60 -9.63
C ILE A 17 16.60 3.29 -8.72
N VAL A 18 16.20 3.55 -7.47
CA VAL A 18 17.03 4.18 -6.46
C VAL A 18 16.99 3.38 -5.16
N GLU A 19 17.96 3.64 -4.29
CA GLU A 19 17.91 3.15 -2.91
C GLU A 19 17.14 4.16 -2.05
N ILE A 20 16.22 3.66 -1.22
CA ILE A 20 15.43 4.44 -0.27
C ILE A 20 15.59 3.90 1.15
N ASP A 21 15.33 4.76 2.14
CA ASP A 21 15.18 4.39 3.53
C ASP A 21 13.70 4.12 3.85
N VAL A 22 13.38 2.86 4.13
CA VAL A 22 12.06 2.47 4.66
C VAL A 22 12.12 2.51 6.18
N ALA A 23 11.31 3.35 6.80
CA ALA A 23 11.23 3.44 8.26
C ALA A 23 10.69 2.14 8.88
N PRO A 24 11.03 1.82 10.15
CA PRO A 24 10.35 0.77 10.89
C PRO A 24 8.84 1.06 11.02
N PRO A 25 7.99 0.02 11.15
CA PRO A 25 6.55 0.21 11.28
C PRO A 25 6.19 0.89 12.60
N LYS A 26 5.28 1.87 12.56
CA LYS A 26 4.68 2.48 13.74
C LYS A 26 3.49 1.66 14.25
N LYS A 27 2.85 2.13 15.31
CA LYS A 27 1.61 1.53 15.85
C LYS A 27 0.57 1.29 14.75
N GLY A 28 0.09 0.06 14.64
CA GLY A 28 -0.90 -0.37 13.64
C GLY A 28 -0.34 -0.60 12.23
N GLU A 29 0.95 -0.34 11.98
CA GLU A 29 1.58 -0.53 10.67
C GLU A 29 2.29 -1.89 10.56
N VAL A 30 2.47 -2.35 9.33
CA VAL A 30 3.16 -3.61 9.02
C VAL A 30 4.23 -3.36 7.96
N LEU A 31 5.46 -3.80 8.24
CA LEU A 31 6.54 -3.75 7.26
C LEU A 31 6.56 -5.06 6.48
N VAL A 32 6.38 -4.95 5.16
CA VAL A 32 6.32 -6.11 4.25
C VAL A 32 7.50 -6.07 3.28
N LYS A 33 8.20 -7.20 3.14
CA LYS A 33 9.13 -7.43 2.04
C LYS A 33 8.35 -7.89 0.82
N ILE A 34 8.13 -6.98 -0.12
CA ILE A 34 7.51 -7.31 -1.41
C ILE A 34 8.44 -8.25 -2.19
N THR A 35 7.92 -9.39 -2.62
CA THR A 35 8.67 -10.39 -3.39
C THR A 35 8.38 -10.27 -4.88
N HIS A 36 7.13 -9.96 -5.23
CA HIS A 36 6.64 -9.81 -6.59
C HIS A 36 5.55 -8.72 -6.60
N THR A 37 5.49 -7.98 -7.71
CA THR A 37 4.45 -6.97 -7.94
C THR A 37 4.11 -6.92 -9.43
N GLY A 38 2.83 -6.71 -9.74
CA GLY A 38 2.32 -6.41 -11.07
C GLY A 38 2.33 -4.91 -11.36
N VAL A 39 2.04 -4.57 -12.61
CA VAL A 39 1.79 -3.19 -13.05
C VAL A 39 0.42 -3.17 -13.70
N CYS A 40 -0.41 -2.25 -13.25
CA CYS A 40 -1.77 -2.07 -13.72
C CYS A 40 -1.93 -0.68 -14.36
N HIS A 41 -3.03 -0.50 -15.11
CA HIS A 41 -3.34 0.76 -15.76
C HIS A 41 -3.47 1.91 -14.74
N THR A 42 -3.94 1.65 -13.52
CA THR A 42 -4.02 2.68 -12.47
C THR A 42 -2.65 3.25 -12.13
N ASP A 43 -1.60 2.41 -12.08
CA ASP A 43 -0.23 2.89 -11.84
C ASP A 43 0.24 3.80 -12.99
N ALA A 44 -0.07 3.42 -14.23
CA ALA A 44 0.24 4.22 -15.42
C ALA A 44 -0.55 5.54 -15.46
N PHE A 45 -1.82 5.52 -15.04
CA PHE A 45 -2.67 6.70 -14.96
C PHE A 45 -2.11 7.71 -13.95
N THR A 46 -1.76 7.27 -12.73
CA THR A 46 -1.09 8.16 -11.77
C THR A 46 0.26 8.63 -12.31
N LEU A 47 1.10 7.74 -12.86
CA LEU A 47 2.41 8.11 -13.42
C LEU A 47 2.30 9.13 -14.56
N SER A 48 1.24 9.10 -15.36
CA SER A 48 1.03 10.04 -16.47
C SER A 48 0.87 11.50 -15.99
N GLY A 49 0.37 11.69 -14.76
CA GLY A 49 -0.04 12.99 -14.23
C GLY A 49 -1.51 13.34 -14.44
N ASP A 50 -2.29 12.45 -15.06
CA ASP A 50 -3.74 12.65 -15.27
C ASP A 50 -4.58 12.38 -14.02
N ASP A 51 -4.01 11.70 -13.02
CA ASP A 51 -4.64 11.46 -11.73
C ASP A 51 -4.62 12.74 -10.86
N PRO A 52 -5.80 13.34 -10.55
CA PRO A 52 -5.86 14.54 -9.72
C PRO A 52 -5.40 14.32 -8.27
N GLU A 53 -5.33 13.07 -7.80
CA GLU A 53 -4.80 12.70 -6.49
C GLU A 53 -3.31 12.38 -6.52
N GLY A 54 -2.68 12.34 -7.70
CA GLY A 54 -1.28 11.99 -7.89
C GLY A 54 -0.33 13.00 -7.24
N VAL A 55 0.51 12.53 -6.32
CA VAL A 55 1.56 13.33 -5.65
C VAL A 55 2.93 12.72 -5.95
N PHE A 56 3.89 13.55 -6.33
CA PHE A 56 5.27 13.14 -6.64
C PHE A 56 6.28 13.82 -5.70
N PRO A 57 7.41 13.15 -5.36
CA PRO A 57 7.83 11.83 -5.79
C PRO A 57 7.04 10.69 -5.11
N ALA A 58 6.84 9.58 -5.84
CA ALA A 58 6.09 8.42 -5.32
C ALA A 58 6.73 7.08 -5.70
N VAL A 59 6.53 6.08 -4.84
CA VAL A 59 6.66 4.65 -5.16
C VAL A 59 5.24 4.15 -5.45
N LEU A 60 4.97 3.83 -6.72
CA LEU A 60 3.67 3.33 -7.18
C LEU A 60 3.56 1.81 -6.97
N GLY A 61 2.48 1.20 -7.46
CA GLY A 61 2.22 -0.24 -7.37
C GLY A 61 1.23 -0.58 -6.26
N HIS A 62 0.20 -1.33 -6.61
CA HIS A 62 -0.87 -1.74 -5.69
C HIS A 62 -1.26 -3.22 -5.86
N GLU A 63 -0.56 -3.95 -6.72
CA GLU A 63 -0.77 -5.38 -6.97
C GLU A 63 0.51 -6.13 -6.60
N GLY A 64 0.57 -6.72 -5.40
CA GLY A 64 1.80 -7.35 -4.93
C GLY A 64 1.60 -8.42 -3.87
N GLY A 65 2.62 -9.28 -3.72
CA GLY A 65 2.69 -10.31 -2.70
C GLY A 65 4.04 -10.26 -1.98
N GLY A 66 4.01 -10.45 -0.67
CA GLY A 66 5.20 -10.32 0.16
C GLY A 66 5.16 -11.12 1.44
N ILE A 67 6.19 -10.93 2.24
CA ILE A 67 6.38 -11.58 3.53
C ILE A 67 6.51 -10.49 4.59
N VAL A 68 5.76 -10.61 5.69
CA VAL A 68 5.86 -9.70 6.83
C VAL A 68 7.26 -9.79 7.43
N VAL A 69 7.92 -8.65 7.57
CA VAL A 69 9.25 -8.52 8.18
C VAL A 69 9.12 -8.13 9.65
N GLU A 70 8.26 -7.15 9.92
CA GLU A 70 8.07 -6.58 11.25
C GLU A 70 6.64 -6.05 11.37
N VAL A 71 6.08 -6.06 12.58
CA VAL A 71 4.78 -5.49 12.90
C VAL A 71 4.95 -4.44 13.98
N GLY A 72 4.25 -3.32 13.86
CA GLY A 72 4.28 -2.28 14.88
C GLY A 72 3.37 -2.59 16.07
N GLU A 73 3.41 -1.72 17.08
CA GLU A 73 2.60 -1.86 18.29
C GLU A 73 1.11 -2.05 17.97
N GLY A 74 0.44 -2.97 18.67
CA GLY A 74 -1.00 -3.18 18.58
C GLY A 74 -1.46 -4.03 17.39
N VAL A 75 -0.58 -4.38 16.46
CA VAL A 75 -0.89 -5.37 15.41
C VAL A 75 -0.91 -6.76 16.04
N THR A 76 -2.07 -7.41 16.02
CA THR A 76 -2.28 -8.76 16.57
C THR A 76 -2.70 -9.78 15.52
N SER A 77 -3.11 -9.32 14.33
CA SER A 77 -3.62 -10.16 13.25
C SER A 77 -2.53 -10.77 12.37
N LEU A 78 -1.30 -10.28 12.45
CA LEU A 78 -0.15 -10.70 11.64
C LEU A 78 1.12 -10.80 12.49
N LYS A 79 2.09 -11.58 12.03
CA LYS A 79 3.43 -11.69 12.64
C LYS A 79 4.51 -11.82 11.56
N PRO A 80 5.79 -11.54 11.90
CA PRO A 80 6.91 -11.80 11.00
C PRO A 80 6.89 -13.22 10.42
N GLY A 81 7.14 -13.32 9.11
CA GLY A 81 7.11 -14.57 8.34
C GLY A 81 5.77 -14.89 7.67
N ASP A 82 4.68 -14.19 8.01
CA ASP A 82 3.40 -14.40 7.33
C ASP A 82 3.48 -13.93 5.86
N HIS A 83 2.87 -14.72 4.96
CA HIS A 83 2.72 -14.35 3.56
C HIS A 83 1.46 -13.50 3.39
N VAL A 84 1.58 -12.34 2.76
CA VAL A 84 0.51 -11.34 2.69
C VAL A 84 0.38 -10.74 1.29
N ILE A 85 -0.83 -10.31 0.97
CA ILE A 85 -1.16 -9.46 -0.18
C ILE A 85 -1.62 -8.11 0.40
N PRO A 86 -0.89 -7.01 0.17
CA PRO A 86 -1.36 -5.68 0.54
C PRO A 86 -2.63 -5.34 -0.23
N LEU A 87 -3.61 -4.75 0.44
CA LEU A 87 -4.89 -4.35 -0.16
C LEU A 87 -4.98 -2.82 -0.14
N TYR A 88 -5.25 -2.22 -1.30
CA TYR A 88 -5.50 -0.77 -1.38
C TYR A 88 -6.87 -0.38 -0.81
N THR A 89 -7.79 -1.35 -0.67
CA THR A 89 -9.05 -1.22 0.05
C THR A 89 -8.92 -1.83 1.44
N ALA A 90 -9.04 -1.01 2.49
CA ALA A 90 -8.95 -1.47 3.87
C ALA A 90 -10.24 -2.13 4.37
N GLU A 91 -10.11 -3.05 5.33
CA GLU A 91 -11.22 -3.74 6.00
C GLU A 91 -10.99 -3.76 7.52
N CYS A 92 -11.60 -2.83 8.24
CA CYS A 92 -11.43 -2.72 9.70
C CYS A 92 -12.34 -3.65 10.51
N GLY A 93 -13.36 -4.26 9.89
CA GLY A 93 -14.34 -5.13 10.57
C GLY A 93 -15.34 -4.40 11.48
N GLU A 94 -15.13 -3.12 11.79
CA GLU A 94 -15.88 -2.42 12.83
C GLU A 94 -16.77 -1.28 12.33
N CYS A 95 -16.45 -0.70 11.17
CA CYS A 95 -17.21 0.43 10.62
C CYS A 95 -18.57 -0.04 10.07
N LYS A 96 -19.47 0.94 9.83
CA LYS A 96 -20.80 0.67 9.28
C LYS A 96 -20.77 -0.12 7.97
N PHE A 97 -19.73 0.07 7.15
CA PHE A 97 -19.60 -0.61 5.87
C PHE A 97 -19.23 -2.09 6.05
N CYS A 98 -18.18 -2.39 6.83
CA CYS A 98 -17.79 -3.76 7.14
C CYS A 98 -18.92 -4.55 7.83
N LYS A 99 -19.65 -3.92 8.74
CA LYS A 99 -20.77 -4.57 9.46
C LYS A 99 -22.07 -4.68 8.66
N SER A 100 -22.16 -4.06 7.48
CA SER A 100 -23.44 -3.97 6.75
C SER A 100 -23.91 -5.29 6.13
N GLY A 101 -23.01 -6.28 5.97
CA GLY A 101 -23.29 -7.51 5.21
C GLY A 101 -23.55 -7.27 3.72
N LYS A 102 -23.33 -6.05 3.24
CA LYS A 102 -23.43 -5.62 1.83
C LYS A 102 -22.00 -5.41 1.29
N ASN A 103 -21.86 -5.40 -0.04
CA ASN A 103 -20.57 -5.28 -0.72
C ASN A 103 -19.70 -4.15 -0.13
N GLN A 104 -18.37 -4.34 -0.19
CA GLN A 104 -17.38 -3.36 0.27
C GLN A 104 -17.63 -1.96 -0.35
N PRO A 105 -17.36 -0.86 0.37
CA PRO A 105 -17.66 0.48 -0.12
C PRO A 105 -16.78 0.80 -1.33
N LEU A 106 -17.40 0.90 -2.51
CA LEU A 106 -16.78 1.40 -3.75
C LEU A 106 -16.61 2.93 -3.74
N SER A 107 -17.08 3.62 -2.69
CA SER A 107 -17.36 5.05 -2.69
C SER A 107 -16.64 5.79 -1.55
N GLY A 108 -15.30 5.86 -1.59
CA GLY A 108 -14.48 6.85 -0.86
C GLY A 108 -14.70 7.00 0.66
N GLY A 109 -15.44 6.10 1.29
CA GLY A 109 -15.75 6.13 2.71
C GLY A 109 -14.58 5.52 3.47
N ALA A 110 -13.91 6.33 4.27
CA ALA A 110 -12.72 5.92 5.01
C ALA A 110 -13.04 4.71 5.92
N CYS A 111 -12.49 3.54 5.61
CA CYS A 111 -12.63 2.33 6.41
C CYS A 111 -11.67 2.39 7.61
N HIS A 112 -12.14 2.91 8.74
CA HIS A 112 -11.36 3.04 9.96
C HIS A 112 -12.19 2.55 11.15
N PRO A 113 -11.56 1.94 12.18
CA PRO A 113 -12.21 1.83 13.48
C PRO A 113 -12.52 3.26 13.96
N GLY A 114 -13.75 3.46 14.45
CA GLY A 114 -14.23 4.79 14.87
C GLY A 114 -13.45 5.36 16.04
#